data_AF-A0A955CAL1-F1
#
_entry.id   AF-A0A955CAL1-F1
#
_cell.length_a   1.000
_cell.length_b   1.000
_cell.length_c   1.000
_cell.angle_alpha   90.00
_cell.angle_beta   90.00
_cell.angle_gamma   90.00
#
_symmetry.space_group_name_H-M   'P 1'
#
loop_
_entity.id
_entity.type
_entity.pdbx_description
1 polymer ?
#
loop_
_entity_poly.entity_id
_entity_poly.type
_entity_poly.pdbx_seq_one_letter_code
_entity_poly.pdbx_strand_id
1 'polypeptide(L)'
;IAIAAIGVGAGGGFGAGEVIGICVGMLMVLALGVLFNLLYILIWGLCSHGVLRLGGRDHQPLASTFRALCYSAGANVSTIVPCVGWYFGWIWWTVSSVIMFRETHRISTGRAVLSVLALPVSGTLVAIVLYVAFIWSVMTMAGPMAFTAGVSGSFPGTGHGDTQTVLDNYLGYAADNGALPDHPVQLLLGNRMFSSEFISSETMTTVPQINWPRLKLGDLEGISGGAMTAKINAFLKRLPEGAFAHRAGDYIFTCPGIDPTTLSPDVWLVIFSPLPIGGPASAPWVTNVYVGQADGTVIVIPKASFQNALQGQMTVRKNNNLPPLPPLSSIMHNAPAVKSSEPIEAIDE
;
A
#
# COMPACT_ATOMS: atom_id res chain seq x y z
N ILE A 1 -15.16 -18.47 -12.92
CA ILE A 1 -14.89 -18.79 -11.50
C ILE A 1 -14.60 -17.47 -10.80
N ALA A 2 -15.64 -16.86 -10.24
CA ALA A 2 -15.50 -15.77 -9.28
C ALA A 2 -15.70 -16.40 -7.90
N ILE A 3 -14.65 -17.03 -7.39
CA ILE A 3 -14.58 -17.31 -5.95
C ILE A 3 -14.16 -15.97 -5.36
N ALA A 4 -15.17 -15.17 -4.99
CA ALA A 4 -14.95 -14.04 -4.13
C ALA A 4 -14.26 -14.55 -2.87
N ALA A 5 -13.07 -14.04 -2.58
CA ALA A 5 -12.37 -14.26 -1.35
C ALA A 5 -13.22 -13.66 -0.21
N ILE A 6 -14.14 -14.46 0.32
CA ILE A 6 -14.75 -14.19 1.62
C ILE A 6 -13.61 -14.40 2.61
N GLY A 7 -13.09 -13.30 3.15
CA GLY A 7 -12.01 -13.31 4.13
C GLY A 7 -12.41 -14.16 5.33
N VAL A 8 -11.86 -15.36 5.41
CA VAL A 8 -11.96 -16.21 6.59
C VAL A 8 -10.99 -15.64 7.61
N GLY A 9 -11.50 -14.83 8.53
CA GLY A 9 -10.77 -14.42 9.72
C GLY A 9 -10.39 -15.67 10.51
N ALA A 10 -9.09 -15.91 10.65
CA ALA A 10 -8.55 -17.03 11.41
C ALA A 10 -8.84 -16.81 12.91
N GLY A 11 -9.66 -17.67 13.54
CA GLY A 11 -9.74 -17.67 15.00
C GLY A 11 -10.93 -18.36 15.69
N GLY A 12 -11.98 -18.76 14.98
CA GLY A 12 -13.15 -19.43 15.59
C GLY A 12 -13.49 -20.73 14.85
N GLY A 13 -13.70 -21.83 15.57
CA GLY A 13 -14.11 -23.10 14.97
C GLY A 13 -15.47 -22.97 14.24
N PHE A 14 -15.56 -23.53 13.03
CA PHE A 14 -16.77 -23.45 12.23
C PHE A 14 -17.96 -24.11 12.94
N GLY A 15 -18.92 -23.31 13.38
CA GLY A 15 -20.17 -23.83 13.93
C GLY A 15 -20.94 -24.61 12.87
N ALA A 16 -21.78 -25.57 13.27
CA ALA A 16 -22.60 -26.36 12.34
C ALA A 16 -23.46 -25.48 11.41
N GLY A 17 -23.87 -24.28 11.88
CA GLY A 17 -24.58 -23.29 11.07
C GLY A 17 -23.73 -22.69 9.93
N GLU A 18 -22.42 -22.50 10.13
CA GLU A 18 -21.51 -21.96 9.11
C GLU A 18 -21.25 -23.00 8.01
N VAL A 19 -21.09 -24.27 8.39
CA VAL A 19 -20.93 -25.37 7.41
C VAL A 19 -22.17 -25.49 6.52
N ILE A 20 -23.39 -25.43 7.09
CA ILE A 20 -24.63 -25.43 6.32
C ILE A 20 -24.70 -24.21 5.39
N GLY A 21 -24.32 -23.02 5.88
CA GLY A 21 -24.26 -21.80 5.08
C GLY A 21 -23.31 -21.91 3.88
N ILE A 22 -22.12 -22.49 4.07
CA ILE A 22 -21.15 -22.74 3.00
C ILE A 22 -21.72 -23.73 1.97
N CYS A 23 -22.32 -24.84 2.41
CA CYS A 23 -22.90 -25.83 1.51
C CYS A 23 -24.06 -25.24 0.67
N VAL A 24 -24.95 -24.48 1.30
CA VAL A 24 -26.06 -23.80 0.60
C VAL A 24 -25.52 -22.77 -0.38
N GLY A 25 -24.51 -21.98 0.02
CA GLY A 25 -23.84 -21.02 -0.86
C GLY A 25 -23.20 -21.69 -2.07
N MET A 26 -22.48 -22.79 -1.88
CA MET A 26 -21.87 -23.58 -2.96
C MET A 26 -22.92 -24.13 -3.93
N LEU A 27 -24.02 -24.69 -3.43
CA LEU A 27 -25.12 -25.18 -4.27
C LEU A 27 -25.78 -24.06 -5.07
N MET A 28 -26.00 -22.89 -4.45
CA MET A 28 -26.52 -21.71 -5.15
C MET A 28 -25.58 -21.25 -6.27
N VAL A 29 -24.27 -21.19 -5.99
CA VAL A 29 -23.27 -20.83 -7.00
C VAL A 29 -23.26 -21.82 -8.15
N LEU A 30 -23.37 -23.12 -7.89
CA LEU A 30 -23.46 -24.15 -8.92
C LEU A 30 -24.74 -24.00 -9.76
N ALA A 31 -25.90 -23.83 -9.11
CA ALA A 31 -27.18 -23.69 -9.79
C ALA A 31 -27.23 -22.43 -10.68
N LEU A 32 -26.81 -21.28 -10.13
CA LEU A 32 -26.72 -20.02 -10.87
C LEU A 32 -25.66 -20.10 -11.99
N GLY A 33 -24.55 -20.78 -11.74
CA GLY A 33 -23.51 -21.02 -12.74
C GLY A 33 -24.01 -21.82 -13.94
N VAL A 34 -24.77 -22.90 -13.69
CA VAL A 34 -25.42 -23.69 -14.76
C VAL A 34 -26.42 -22.84 -15.52
N LEU A 35 -27.29 -22.11 -14.82
CA LEU A 35 -28.29 -21.23 -15.46
C LEU A 35 -27.62 -20.16 -16.35
N PHE A 36 -26.59 -19.49 -15.83
CA PHE A 36 -25.84 -18.49 -16.59
C PHE A 36 -25.15 -19.09 -17.81
N ASN A 37 -24.59 -20.31 -17.69
CA ASN A 37 -23.96 -21.01 -18.80
C ASN A 37 -24.98 -21.35 -19.91
N LEU A 38 -26.19 -21.80 -19.53
CA LEU A 38 -27.27 -22.06 -20.48
C LEU A 38 -27.71 -20.78 -21.21
N LEU A 39 -27.86 -19.66 -20.49
CA LEU A 39 -28.16 -18.37 -21.08
C LEU A 39 -27.06 -17.90 -22.03
N TYR A 40 -25.80 -18.10 -21.65
CA TYR A 40 -24.66 -17.77 -22.49
C TYR A 40 -24.65 -18.58 -23.79
N ILE A 41 -24.85 -19.91 -23.72
CA ILE A 41 -24.97 -20.78 -24.90
C ILE A 41 -26.16 -20.33 -25.78
N LEU A 42 -27.29 -19.98 -25.18
CA LEU A 42 -28.47 -19.48 -25.89
C LEU A 42 -28.15 -18.20 -26.68
N ILE A 43 -27.57 -17.19 -26.02
CA ILE A 43 -27.18 -15.93 -26.65
C ILE A 43 -26.15 -16.18 -27.76
N TRP A 44 -25.14 -17.00 -27.49
CA TRP A 44 -24.13 -17.35 -28.49
C TRP A 44 -24.77 -18.02 -29.72
N GLY A 45 -25.55 -19.09 -29.52
CA GLY A 45 -26.20 -19.80 -30.62
C GLY A 45 -27.08 -18.89 -31.48
N LEU A 46 -27.83 -17.97 -30.85
CA LEU A 46 -28.66 -16.98 -31.54
C LEU A 46 -27.81 -15.98 -32.35
N CYS A 47 -26.76 -15.42 -31.75
CA CYS A 47 -25.86 -14.49 -32.42
C CYS A 47 -25.15 -15.15 -33.61
N SER A 48 -24.56 -16.33 -33.42
CA SER A 48 -23.90 -17.08 -34.49
C SER A 48 -24.87 -17.43 -35.61
N HIS A 49 -26.09 -17.87 -35.29
CA HIS A 49 -27.12 -18.12 -36.29
C HIS A 49 -27.56 -16.84 -37.02
N GLY A 50 -27.65 -15.71 -36.31
CA GLY A 50 -27.92 -14.40 -36.91
C GLY A 50 -26.86 -14.01 -37.93
N VAL A 51 -25.57 -14.15 -37.58
CA VAL A 51 -24.45 -13.90 -38.52
C VAL A 51 -24.53 -14.82 -39.74
N LEU A 52 -24.87 -16.10 -39.55
CA LEU A 52 -25.06 -17.03 -40.66
C LEU A 52 -26.19 -16.58 -41.61
N ARG A 53 -27.30 -16.12 -41.04
CA ARG A 53 -28.48 -15.65 -41.79
C ARG A 53 -28.20 -14.37 -42.57
N LEU A 54 -27.40 -13.46 -42.01
CA LEU A 54 -26.95 -12.25 -42.70
C LEU A 54 -26.01 -12.56 -43.87
N GLY A 55 -25.28 -13.69 -43.81
CA GLY A 55 -24.31 -14.09 -44.84
C GLY A 55 -24.87 -14.78 -46.09
N GLY A 56 -26.19 -15.04 -46.19
CA GLY A 56 -26.81 -15.58 -47.42
C GLY A 56 -27.78 -16.76 -47.24
N ARG A 57 -28.26 -17.30 -48.37
CA ARG A 57 -29.45 -18.18 -48.47
C ARG A 57 -29.28 -19.64 -47.98
N ASP A 58 -28.07 -20.14 -47.79
CA ASP A 58 -27.85 -21.53 -47.36
C ASP A 58 -27.55 -21.63 -45.86
N HIS A 59 -28.60 -21.67 -45.04
CA HIS A 59 -28.49 -21.91 -43.61
C HIS A 59 -29.47 -23.01 -43.15
N GLN A 60 -28.94 -24.00 -42.45
CA GLN A 60 -29.74 -24.96 -41.70
C GLN A 60 -30.51 -24.28 -40.56
N PRO A 61 -31.62 -24.88 -40.07
CA PRO A 61 -32.41 -24.33 -38.98
C PRO A 61 -31.60 -24.11 -37.70
N LEU A 62 -32.07 -23.22 -36.82
CA LEU A 62 -31.43 -22.84 -35.55
C LEU A 62 -31.05 -24.05 -34.68
N ALA A 63 -31.87 -25.11 -34.69
CA ALA A 63 -31.59 -26.35 -33.97
C ALA A 63 -30.26 -27.00 -34.40
N SER A 64 -29.88 -26.88 -35.68
CA SER A 64 -28.62 -27.39 -36.20
C SER A 64 -27.43 -26.58 -35.67
N THR A 65 -27.56 -25.25 -35.53
CA THR A 65 -26.55 -24.39 -34.90
C THR A 65 -26.27 -24.81 -33.45
N PHE A 66 -27.33 -25.03 -32.67
CA PHE A 66 -27.19 -25.45 -31.27
C PHE A 66 -26.59 -26.85 -31.15
N ARG A 67 -26.98 -27.79 -32.02
CA ARG A 67 -26.34 -29.12 -32.06
C ARG A 67 -24.85 -29.00 -32.34
N ALA A 68 -24.45 -28.21 -33.34
CA ALA A 68 -23.04 -28.00 -33.66
C ALA A 68 -22.26 -27.39 -32.48
N LEU A 69 -22.84 -26.40 -31.79
CA LEU A 69 -22.23 -25.73 -30.64
C LEU A 69 -22.12 -26.65 -29.41
N CYS A 70 -23.15 -27.45 -29.12
CA CYS A 70 -23.14 -28.37 -27.99
C CYS A 70 -22.21 -29.57 -28.24
N TYR A 71 -22.13 -30.10 -29.46
CA TYR A 71 -21.22 -31.19 -29.78
C TYR A 71 -19.76 -30.76 -29.80
N SER A 72 -19.46 -29.51 -30.19
CA SER A 72 -18.09 -29.00 -30.14
C SER A 72 -17.59 -28.77 -28.71
N ALA A 73 -18.48 -28.67 -27.72
CA ALA A 73 -18.16 -28.50 -26.30
C ALA A 73 -17.32 -29.64 -25.71
N GLY A 74 -17.25 -30.81 -26.36
CA GLY A 74 -16.42 -31.94 -25.92
C GLY A 74 -14.93 -31.60 -25.74
N ALA A 75 -14.42 -30.60 -26.48
CA ALA A 75 -13.05 -30.13 -26.32
C ALA A 75 -12.74 -29.55 -24.92
N ASN A 76 -13.77 -29.12 -24.19
CA ASN A 76 -13.62 -28.58 -22.83
C ASN A 76 -13.26 -29.65 -21.79
N VAL A 77 -13.30 -30.95 -22.12
CA VAL A 77 -12.81 -32.01 -21.21
C VAL A 77 -11.36 -31.80 -20.78
N SER A 78 -10.56 -31.16 -21.64
CA SER A 78 -9.17 -30.81 -21.35
C SER A 78 -9.00 -29.86 -20.16
N THR A 79 -10.05 -29.12 -19.78
CA THR A 79 -10.05 -28.20 -18.62
C THR A 79 -9.90 -28.90 -17.27
N ILE A 80 -10.00 -30.24 -17.23
CA ILE A 80 -9.71 -31.04 -16.02
C ILE A 80 -8.24 -30.92 -15.59
N VAL A 81 -7.33 -30.62 -16.52
CA VAL A 81 -5.90 -30.43 -16.21
C VAL A 81 -5.68 -29.00 -15.74
N PRO A 82 -5.27 -28.77 -14.47
CA PRO A 82 -5.05 -27.43 -13.95
C PRO A 82 -3.96 -26.69 -14.75
N CYS A 83 -4.11 -25.37 -14.88
CA CYS A 83 -3.22 -24.44 -15.59
C CYS A 83 -3.09 -24.62 -17.11
N VAL A 84 -3.01 -25.85 -17.61
CA VAL A 84 -2.83 -26.17 -19.04
C VAL A 84 -4.18 -26.29 -19.75
N GLY A 85 -5.15 -26.92 -19.10
CA GLY A 85 -6.44 -27.27 -19.68
C GLY A 85 -7.25 -26.07 -20.17
N TRP A 86 -7.07 -24.91 -19.56
CA TRP A 86 -7.80 -23.70 -19.93
C TRP A 86 -7.46 -23.22 -21.34
N TYR A 87 -6.17 -23.12 -21.65
CA TYR A 87 -5.71 -22.63 -22.95
C TYR A 87 -5.98 -23.64 -24.06
N PHE A 88 -5.66 -24.92 -23.80
CA PHE A 88 -5.88 -25.99 -24.77
C PHE A 88 -7.36 -26.21 -25.06
N GLY A 89 -8.22 -26.17 -24.04
CA GLY A 89 -9.66 -26.30 -24.19
C GLY A 89 -10.24 -25.23 -25.10
N TRP A 90 -9.89 -23.96 -24.87
CA TRP A 90 -10.42 -22.86 -25.66
C TRP A 90 -9.97 -22.90 -27.13
N ILE A 91 -8.70 -23.20 -27.38
CA ILE A 91 -8.16 -23.28 -28.74
C ILE A 91 -8.83 -24.43 -29.50
N TRP A 92 -8.88 -25.62 -28.90
CA TRP A 92 -9.41 -26.80 -29.57
C TRP A 92 -10.93 -26.76 -29.70
N TRP A 93 -11.63 -26.18 -28.74
CA TRP A 93 -13.06 -25.91 -28.81
C TRP A 93 -13.39 -24.98 -29.97
N THR A 94 -12.59 -23.93 -30.17
CA THR A 94 -12.75 -22.99 -31.28
C THR A 94 -12.60 -23.71 -32.62
N VAL A 95 -11.53 -24.47 -32.80
CA VAL A 95 -11.28 -25.25 -34.02
C VAL A 95 -12.43 -26.22 -34.31
N SER A 96 -12.84 -26.98 -33.29
CA SER A 96 -13.93 -27.96 -33.39
C SER A 96 -15.25 -27.28 -33.77
N SER A 97 -15.57 -26.14 -33.14
CA SER A 97 -16.78 -25.37 -33.42
C SER A 97 -16.80 -24.87 -34.87
N VAL A 98 -15.68 -24.33 -35.37
CA VAL A 98 -15.58 -23.86 -36.76
C VAL A 98 -15.79 -25.00 -37.75
N ILE A 99 -15.16 -26.16 -37.52
CA ILE A 99 -15.34 -27.34 -38.39
C ILE A 99 -16.81 -27.80 -38.35
N MET A 100 -17.41 -27.93 -37.17
CA MET A 100 -18.80 -28.36 -37.05
C MET A 100 -19.78 -27.38 -37.71
N PHE A 101 -19.55 -26.07 -37.59
CA PHE A 101 -20.37 -25.06 -38.26
C PHE A 101 -20.21 -25.11 -39.78
N ARG A 102 -18.98 -25.28 -40.27
CA ARG A 102 -18.68 -25.44 -41.70
C ARG A 102 -19.44 -26.62 -42.28
N GLU A 103 -19.31 -27.80 -41.69
CA GLU A 103 -19.94 -29.03 -42.19
C GLU A 103 -21.46 -29.01 -42.05
N THR A 104 -21.97 -28.55 -40.90
CA THR A 104 -23.42 -28.51 -40.63
C THR A 104 -24.13 -27.55 -41.57
N HIS A 105 -23.59 -26.35 -41.79
CA HIS A 105 -24.23 -25.34 -42.64
C HIS A 105 -23.74 -25.35 -44.09
N ARG A 106 -22.74 -26.17 -44.43
CA ARG A 106 -22.13 -26.27 -45.78
C ARG A 106 -21.63 -24.92 -46.32
N ILE A 107 -21.04 -24.12 -45.45
CA ILE A 107 -20.52 -22.78 -45.74
C ILE A 107 -19.00 -22.79 -45.90
N SER A 108 -18.45 -21.70 -46.43
CA SER A 108 -16.99 -21.50 -46.45
C SER A 108 -16.41 -21.39 -45.04
N THR A 109 -15.15 -21.80 -44.87
CA THR A 109 -14.46 -21.77 -43.58
C THR A 109 -14.41 -20.35 -42.99
N GLY A 110 -14.18 -19.33 -43.82
CA GLY A 110 -14.18 -17.92 -43.35
C GLY A 110 -15.53 -17.48 -42.77
N ARG A 111 -16.64 -17.90 -43.37
CA ARG A 111 -17.99 -17.64 -42.82
C ARG A 111 -18.22 -18.38 -41.51
N ALA A 112 -17.78 -19.64 -41.40
CA ALA A 112 -17.85 -20.40 -40.16
C ALA A 112 -17.03 -19.76 -39.03
N VAL A 113 -15.79 -19.33 -39.32
CA VAL A 113 -14.93 -18.60 -38.38
C VAL A 113 -15.61 -17.32 -37.90
N LEU A 114 -16.13 -16.50 -38.82
CA LEU A 114 -16.83 -15.27 -38.47
C LEU A 114 -18.03 -15.54 -37.57
N SER A 115 -18.86 -16.53 -37.90
CA SER A 115 -20.05 -16.86 -37.11
C SER A 115 -19.72 -17.37 -35.71
N VAL A 116 -18.66 -18.18 -35.54
CA VAL A 116 -18.25 -18.71 -34.24
C VAL A 116 -17.58 -17.62 -33.38
N LEU A 117 -16.67 -16.83 -33.97
CA LEU A 117 -15.84 -15.86 -33.25
C LEU A 117 -16.45 -14.47 -33.11
N ALA A 118 -17.53 -14.14 -33.83
CA ALA A 118 -18.15 -12.81 -33.77
C ALA A 118 -18.47 -12.38 -32.33
N LEU A 119 -19.11 -13.24 -31.54
CA LEU A 119 -19.52 -12.88 -30.18
C LEU A 119 -18.33 -12.78 -29.21
N PRO A 120 -17.39 -13.75 -29.11
CA PRO A 120 -16.22 -13.61 -28.24
C PRO A 120 -15.35 -12.41 -28.57
N VAL A 121 -15.10 -12.16 -29.86
CA VAL A 121 -14.22 -11.06 -30.29
C VAL A 121 -14.90 -9.72 -30.01
N SER A 122 -16.16 -9.55 -30.41
CA SER A 122 -16.90 -8.31 -30.12
C SER A 122 -17.06 -8.06 -28.62
N GLY A 123 -17.39 -9.10 -27.84
CA GLY A 123 -17.48 -9.00 -26.38
C GLY A 123 -16.16 -8.59 -25.72
N THR A 124 -15.04 -9.16 -26.18
CA THR A 124 -13.70 -8.79 -25.69
C THR A 124 -13.36 -7.33 -26.03
N LEU A 125 -13.64 -6.89 -27.25
CA LEU A 125 -13.41 -5.51 -27.67
C LEU A 125 -14.27 -4.52 -26.87
N VAL A 126 -15.56 -4.82 -26.67
CA VAL A 126 -16.45 -4.00 -25.84
C VAL A 126 -15.95 -3.93 -24.40
N ALA A 127 -15.52 -5.05 -23.81
CA ALA A 127 -14.97 -5.07 -22.46
C ALA A 127 -13.69 -4.22 -22.33
N ILE A 128 -12.77 -4.29 -23.30
CA ILE A 128 -11.57 -3.45 -23.35
C ILE A 128 -11.96 -1.97 -23.43
N VAL A 129 -12.89 -1.61 -24.31
CA VAL A 129 -13.36 -0.22 -24.45
C VAL A 129 -14.00 0.28 -23.16
N LEU A 130 -14.87 -0.51 -22.53
CA LEU A 130 -15.51 -0.16 -21.26
C LEU A 130 -14.49 -0.05 -20.13
N TYR A 131 -13.48 -0.92 -20.08
CA TYR A 131 -12.42 -0.86 -19.08
C TYR A 131 -11.56 0.41 -19.26
N VAL A 132 -11.15 0.72 -20.49
CA VAL A 132 -10.40 1.96 -20.79
C VAL A 132 -11.25 3.19 -20.45
N ALA A 133 -12.53 3.21 -20.82
CA ALA A 133 -13.44 4.30 -20.48
C ALA A 133 -13.63 4.42 -18.96
N PHE A 134 -13.70 3.29 -18.24
CA PHE A 134 -13.76 3.28 -16.78
C PHE A 134 -12.50 3.87 -16.17
N ILE A 135 -11.30 3.41 -16.56
CA ILE A 135 -10.03 3.97 -16.08
C ILE A 135 -9.95 5.47 -16.38
N TRP A 136 -10.34 5.88 -17.59
CA TRP A 136 -10.38 7.29 -17.97
C TRP A 136 -11.39 8.09 -17.14
N SER A 137 -12.57 7.53 -16.84
CA SER A 137 -13.58 8.16 -15.97
C SER A 137 -13.06 8.31 -14.54
N VAL A 138 -12.37 7.28 -14.01
CA VAL A 138 -11.75 7.32 -12.69
C VAL A 138 -10.65 8.37 -12.65
N MET A 139 -9.79 8.44 -13.67
CA MET A 139 -8.73 9.46 -13.75
C MET A 139 -9.28 10.89 -13.90
N THR A 140 -10.34 11.08 -14.67
CA THR A 140 -10.97 12.40 -14.87
C THR A 140 -11.83 12.84 -13.68
N MET A 141 -12.39 11.91 -12.90
CA MET A 141 -13.07 12.23 -11.64
C MET A 141 -12.07 12.39 -10.48
N ALA A 142 -10.98 11.63 -10.46
CA ALA A 142 -9.94 11.73 -9.44
C ALA A 142 -9.05 12.97 -9.60
N GLY A 143 -8.82 13.46 -10.83
CA GLY A 143 -7.99 14.65 -11.08
C GLY A 143 -8.50 15.94 -10.39
N PRO A 144 -9.77 16.31 -10.54
CA PRO A 144 -10.36 17.47 -9.86
C PRO A 144 -10.58 17.23 -8.36
N MET A 145 -10.83 15.98 -7.93
CA MET A 145 -10.90 15.66 -6.50
C MET A 145 -9.53 15.72 -5.82
N ALA A 146 -8.42 15.42 -6.51
CA ALA A 146 -7.07 15.66 -5.99
C ALA A 146 -6.76 17.16 -5.84
N PHE A 147 -7.35 18.03 -6.66
CA PHE A 147 -7.19 19.48 -6.55
C PHE A 147 -8.14 20.14 -5.53
N THR A 148 -9.37 19.62 -5.40
CA THR A 148 -10.42 20.21 -4.53
C THR A 148 -10.44 19.61 -3.12
N ALA A 149 -9.98 18.36 -2.92
CA ALA A 149 -9.72 17.81 -1.59
C ALA A 149 -8.54 18.50 -0.89
N GLY A 150 -7.72 19.26 -1.62
CA GLY A 150 -6.65 20.10 -1.04
C GLY A 150 -7.12 21.39 -0.37
N VAL A 151 -8.41 21.76 -0.46
CA VAL A 151 -8.88 23.08 0.01
C VAL A 151 -9.95 23.00 1.13
N SER A 152 -10.63 21.86 1.34
CA SER A 152 -11.81 21.87 2.23
C SER A 152 -11.97 20.67 3.18
N GLY A 153 -11.05 19.72 3.18
CA GLY A 153 -11.08 18.60 4.13
C GLY A 153 -9.67 18.15 4.46
N SER A 154 -9.18 18.48 5.65
CA SER A 154 -7.91 18.00 6.19
C SER A 154 -7.93 16.48 6.34
N PHE A 155 -7.77 15.75 5.24
CA PHE A 155 -7.22 14.41 5.32
C PHE A 155 -5.78 14.58 5.85
N PRO A 156 -5.39 13.85 6.90
CA PRO A 156 -4.01 13.89 7.36
C PRO A 156 -3.12 13.57 6.15
N GLY A 157 -2.25 14.52 5.79
CA GLY A 157 -1.27 14.30 4.73
C GLY A 157 -0.48 13.02 4.99
N THR A 158 0.08 12.41 3.95
CA THR A 158 0.88 11.18 4.05
C THR A 158 1.93 11.24 5.18
N GLY A 159 2.51 12.42 5.44
CA GLY A 159 3.46 12.65 6.52
C GLY A 159 2.89 12.47 7.93
N HIS A 160 1.58 12.63 8.14
CA HIS A 160 0.93 12.30 9.42
C HIS A 160 0.95 10.79 9.66
N GLY A 161 0.59 9.99 8.65
CA GLY A 161 0.62 8.52 8.75
C GLY A 161 2.03 7.98 8.96
N ASP A 162 3.01 8.55 8.24
CA ASP A 162 4.42 8.20 8.43
C ASP A 162 4.86 8.54 9.87
N THR A 163 4.55 9.76 10.35
CA THR A 163 4.92 10.19 11.72
C THR A 163 4.24 9.35 12.79
N GLN A 164 2.99 8.94 12.61
CA GLN A 164 2.29 8.05 13.54
C GLN A 164 2.99 6.68 13.60
N THR A 165 3.38 6.12 12.45
CA THR A 165 4.12 4.86 12.39
C THR A 165 5.45 4.94 13.13
N VAL A 166 6.19 6.04 12.98
CA VAL A 166 7.44 6.27 13.73
C VAL A 166 7.18 6.40 15.24
N LEU A 167 6.15 7.15 15.63
CA LEU A 167 5.78 7.37 17.02
C LEU A 167 5.36 6.06 17.70
N ASP A 168 4.51 5.25 17.05
CA ASP A 168 4.02 3.98 17.57
C ASP A 168 5.18 3.01 17.85
N ASN A 169 6.18 2.96 16.95
CA ASN A 169 7.37 2.15 17.14
C ASN A 169 8.27 2.67 18.27
N TYR A 170 8.39 3.99 18.40
CA TYR A 170 9.17 4.63 19.46
C TYR A 170 8.56 4.39 20.86
N LEU A 171 7.23 4.52 20.98
CA LEU A 171 6.49 4.22 22.20
C LEU A 171 6.42 2.71 22.48
N GLY A 172 6.25 1.89 21.45
CA GLY A 172 6.27 0.43 21.57
C GLY A 172 7.61 -0.09 22.09
N TYR A 173 8.73 0.52 21.68
CA TYR A 173 10.03 0.22 22.30
C TYR A 173 10.02 0.51 23.80
N ALA A 174 9.48 1.65 24.23
CA ALA A 174 9.41 1.99 25.65
C ALA A 174 8.49 1.09 26.44
N ALA A 175 7.35 0.67 25.88
CA ALA A 175 6.45 -0.29 26.51
C ALA A 175 7.18 -1.61 26.83
N ASP A 176 8.09 -2.04 25.96
CA ASP A 176 8.83 -3.29 26.12
C ASP A 176 10.10 -3.17 26.99
N ASN A 177 10.69 -1.98 27.09
CA ASN A 177 11.98 -1.76 27.78
C ASN A 177 11.88 -0.86 29.03
N GLY A 178 10.71 -0.28 29.32
CA GLY A 178 10.49 0.67 30.42
C GLY A 178 10.98 2.10 30.15
N ALA A 179 11.65 2.35 29.03
CA ALA A 179 12.17 3.66 28.65
C ALA A 179 12.30 3.80 27.13
N LEU A 180 12.21 5.03 26.62
CA LEU A 180 12.51 5.35 25.22
C LEU A 180 13.95 4.95 24.87
N PRO A 181 14.24 4.55 23.62
CA PRO A 181 15.59 4.14 23.25
C PRO A 181 16.58 5.31 23.38
N ASP A 182 17.83 4.99 23.77
CA ASP A 182 18.93 5.95 23.85
C ASP A 182 19.23 6.60 22.50
N HIS A 183 18.96 5.87 21.41
CA HIS A 183 19.06 6.39 20.05
C HIS A 183 18.05 5.71 19.12
N PRO A 184 17.41 6.43 18.19
CA PRO A 184 16.43 5.87 17.26
C PRO A 184 16.93 4.68 16.41
N VAL A 185 18.24 4.54 16.20
CA VAL A 185 18.81 3.37 15.51
C VAL A 185 18.52 2.04 16.22
N GLN A 186 18.24 2.06 17.53
CA GLN A 186 17.82 0.86 18.28
C GLN A 186 16.47 0.32 17.81
N LEU A 187 15.62 1.14 17.16
CA LEU A 187 14.36 0.69 16.59
C LEU A 187 14.56 -0.30 15.42
N LEU A 188 15.75 -0.34 14.82
CA LEU A 188 16.10 -1.36 13.84
C LEU A 188 16.29 -2.75 14.47
N LEU A 189 16.59 -2.80 15.77
CA LEU A 189 16.76 -4.07 16.48
C LEU A 189 15.40 -4.74 16.66
N GLY A 190 15.36 -6.05 16.37
CA GLY A 190 14.12 -6.83 16.48
C GLY A 190 13.08 -6.52 15.40
N ASN A 191 13.46 -5.86 14.30
CA ASN A 191 12.57 -5.50 13.19
C ASN A 191 11.36 -4.67 13.61
N ARG A 192 11.49 -3.79 14.61
CA ARG A 192 10.40 -2.86 14.94
C ARG A 192 10.22 -1.82 13.84
N MET A 193 11.35 -1.36 13.30
CA MET A 193 11.37 -0.36 12.26
C MET A 193 12.35 -0.74 11.16
N PHE A 194 11.98 -0.48 9.91
CA PHE A 194 12.85 -0.60 8.74
C PHE A 194 13.59 0.72 8.47
N SER A 195 14.77 0.64 7.85
CA SER A 195 15.56 1.83 7.47
C SER A 195 14.74 2.86 6.67
N SER A 196 13.86 2.39 5.79
CA SER A 196 13.00 3.24 4.96
C SER A 196 11.94 4.01 5.76
N GLU A 197 11.56 3.56 6.95
CA GLU A 197 10.52 4.24 7.75
C GLU A 197 11.06 5.47 8.47
N PHE A 198 12.39 5.68 8.52
CA PHE A 198 12.98 6.95 8.95
C PHE A 198 12.85 8.05 7.89
N ILE A 199 12.32 7.72 6.71
CA ILE A 199 12.18 8.61 5.56
C ILE A 199 10.70 8.80 5.33
N SER A 200 10.24 10.04 5.31
CA SER A 200 8.85 10.29 4.96
C SER A 200 8.67 10.21 3.45
N SER A 201 7.51 9.69 3.03
CA SER A 201 7.05 9.69 1.65
C SER A 201 6.93 11.09 1.03
N GLU A 202 6.93 12.14 1.85
CA GLU A 202 6.85 13.55 1.42
C GLU A 202 8.22 14.17 1.07
N THR A 203 9.31 13.42 1.22
CA THR A 203 10.67 13.94 1.03
C THR A 203 11.40 13.21 -0.09
N MET A 204 12.51 13.81 -0.53
CA MET A 204 13.45 13.15 -1.45
C MET A 204 14.63 12.51 -0.70
N THR A 205 14.53 12.36 0.63
CA THR A 205 15.56 11.70 1.42
C THR A 205 15.64 10.23 1.01
N THR A 206 16.85 9.69 0.94
CA THR A 206 17.11 8.29 0.61
C THR A 206 17.99 7.66 1.70
N VAL A 207 17.87 6.35 1.89
CA VAL A 207 18.62 5.63 2.94
C VAL A 207 20.14 5.89 2.87
N PRO A 208 20.81 5.91 1.70
CA PRO A 208 22.25 6.19 1.61
C PRO A 208 22.67 7.59 2.09
N GLN A 209 21.73 8.54 2.15
CA GLN A 209 22.01 9.90 2.64
C GLN A 209 22.03 9.97 4.17
N ILE A 210 21.45 8.98 4.86
CA ILE A 210 21.40 8.93 6.33
C ILE A 210 22.73 8.38 6.86
N ASN A 211 23.59 9.31 7.28
CA ASN A 211 24.95 9.00 7.72
C ASN A 211 25.18 9.51 9.14
N TRP A 212 25.20 8.61 10.11
CA TRP A 212 25.70 8.90 11.46
C TRP A 212 27.23 8.77 11.50
N PRO A 213 27.90 9.40 12.48
CA PRO A 213 29.34 9.26 12.66
C PRO A 213 29.74 7.78 12.74
N ARG A 214 30.43 7.30 11.69
CA ARG A 214 30.94 5.92 11.58
C ARG A 214 29.87 4.83 11.46
N LEU A 215 28.62 5.19 11.16
CA LEU A 215 27.54 4.26 10.90
C LEU A 215 26.62 4.82 9.81
N LYS A 216 26.62 4.21 8.62
CA LYS A 216 25.64 4.55 7.58
C LYS A 216 24.42 3.66 7.75
N LEU A 217 23.23 4.22 7.59
CA LEU A 217 22.00 3.44 7.70
C LEU A 217 21.94 2.32 6.64
N GLY A 218 22.37 2.62 5.41
CA GLY A 218 22.46 1.62 4.34
C GLY A 218 23.43 0.47 4.64
N ASP A 219 24.44 0.67 5.49
CA ASP A 219 25.38 -0.39 5.90
C ASP A 219 24.75 -1.39 6.88
N LEU A 220 23.53 -1.15 7.35
CA LEU A 220 22.78 -2.05 8.22
C LEU A 220 21.80 -2.93 7.46
N GLU A 221 21.47 -2.57 6.22
CA GLU A 221 20.57 -3.36 5.37
C GLU A 221 21.21 -4.69 4.97
N GLY A 222 20.46 -5.79 5.13
CA GLY A 222 20.93 -7.13 4.79
C GLY A 222 21.93 -7.74 5.78
N ILE A 223 22.25 -7.07 6.90
CA ILE A 223 23.08 -7.65 7.96
C ILE A 223 22.25 -8.57 8.87
N SER A 224 22.80 -9.74 9.21
CA SER A 224 22.18 -10.66 10.19
C SER A 224 22.01 -10.00 11.57
N GLY A 225 20.96 -10.37 12.31
CA GLY A 225 20.62 -9.76 13.60
C GLY A 225 21.79 -9.64 14.60
N GLY A 226 22.59 -10.69 14.81
CA GLY A 226 23.72 -10.64 15.75
C GLY A 226 24.80 -9.62 15.36
N ALA A 227 25.13 -9.53 14.07
CA ALA A 227 26.11 -8.56 13.58
C ALA A 227 25.55 -7.12 13.59
N MET A 228 24.25 -6.95 13.31
CA MET A 228 23.56 -5.67 13.41
C MET A 228 23.57 -5.15 14.86
N THR A 229 23.21 -5.99 15.83
CA THR A 229 23.27 -5.68 17.26
C THR A 229 24.68 -5.26 17.70
N ALA A 230 25.71 -5.99 17.26
CA ALA A 230 27.10 -5.63 17.59
C ALA A 230 27.51 -4.25 17.02
N LYS A 231 27.13 -3.95 15.77
CA LYS A 231 27.39 -2.65 15.14
C LYS A 231 26.65 -1.51 15.85
N ILE A 232 25.36 -1.69 16.14
CA ILE A 232 24.56 -0.69 16.85
C ILE A 232 25.13 -0.45 18.25
N ASN A 233 25.43 -1.50 19.02
CA ASN A 233 26.02 -1.34 20.35
C ASN A 233 27.39 -0.63 20.32
N ALA A 234 28.21 -0.89 19.30
CA ALA A 234 29.49 -0.18 19.12
C ALA A 234 29.30 1.31 18.79
N PHE A 235 28.21 1.65 18.08
CA PHE A 235 27.82 3.04 17.81
C PHE A 235 27.29 3.72 19.07
N LEU A 236 26.39 3.07 19.82
CA LEU A 236 25.79 3.63 21.05
C LEU A 236 26.84 4.02 22.10
N LYS A 237 27.89 3.20 22.26
CA LYS A 237 29.03 3.49 23.18
C LYS A 237 29.82 4.76 22.85
N ARG A 238 29.58 5.38 21.69
CA ARG A 238 30.28 6.57 21.20
C ARG A 238 29.36 7.79 21.11
N LEU A 239 28.11 7.66 21.53
CA LEU A 239 27.21 8.80 21.58
C LEU A 239 27.79 9.87 22.52
N PRO A 240 27.68 11.16 22.18
CA PRO A 240 28.05 12.23 23.09
C PRO A 240 27.28 12.10 24.41
N GLU A 241 27.98 12.23 25.53
CA GLU A 241 27.34 12.24 26.84
C GLU A 241 26.37 13.43 26.95
N GLY A 242 25.19 13.20 27.55
CA GLY A 242 24.17 14.24 27.71
C GLY A 242 23.44 14.64 26.42
N ALA A 243 23.54 13.83 25.36
CA ALA A 243 22.67 14.00 24.19
C ALA A 243 21.21 13.75 24.56
N PHE A 244 20.32 14.69 24.21
CA PHE A 244 18.90 14.65 24.55
C PHE A 244 17.96 14.75 23.33
N ALA A 245 18.52 14.95 22.14
CA ALA A 245 17.79 14.82 20.88
C ALA A 245 18.71 14.32 19.75
N HIS A 246 18.19 13.39 18.95
CA HIS A 246 18.91 12.72 17.87
C HIS A 246 18.11 12.82 16.57
N ARG A 247 18.81 12.96 15.46
CA ARG A 247 18.19 12.89 14.13
C ARG A 247 18.38 11.50 13.52
N ALA A 248 17.32 10.97 12.92
CA ALA A 248 17.35 9.76 12.10
C ALA A 248 16.44 9.96 10.89
N GLY A 249 17.04 9.95 9.69
CA GLY A 249 16.35 10.36 8.46
C GLY A 249 15.71 11.75 8.56
N ASP A 250 14.42 11.80 8.28
CA ASP A 250 13.60 13.01 8.29
C ASP A 250 13.03 13.34 9.67
N TYR A 251 13.32 12.55 10.70
CA TYR A 251 12.75 12.70 12.03
C TYR A 251 13.81 13.10 13.06
N ILE A 252 13.38 13.92 14.01
CA ILE A 252 14.11 14.22 15.24
C ILE A 252 13.41 13.52 16.39
N PHE A 253 14.15 12.70 17.11
CA PHE A 253 13.71 12.00 18.30
C PHE A 253 14.23 12.75 19.52
N THR A 254 13.38 12.98 20.51
CA THR A 254 13.75 13.66 21.75
C THR A 254 13.49 12.77 22.96
N CYS A 255 14.05 13.16 24.11
CA CYS A 255 13.88 12.46 25.38
C CYS A 255 14.43 11.00 25.38
N PRO A 256 15.64 10.75 24.86
CA PRO A 256 16.22 9.41 24.87
C PRO A 256 16.36 8.90 26.31
N GLY A 257 16.08 7.61 26.53
CA GLY A 257 16.24 6.94 27.83
C GLY A 257 15.22 7.34 28.89
N ILE A 258 14.21 8.15 28.58
CA ILE A 258 13.18 8.59 29.53
C ILE A 258 11.96 7.65 29.45
N ASP A 259 11.37 7.32 30.60
CA ASP A 259 10.06 6.64 30.66
C ASP A 259 8.95 7.61 30.21
N PRO A 260 8.27 7.35 29.07
CA PRO A 260 7.28 8.28 28.54
C PRO A 260 6.07 8.46 29.47
N THR A 261 5.80 7.54 30.39
CA THR A 261 4.69 7.66 31.35
C THR A 261 4.93 8.73 32.42
N THR A 262 6.19 9.16 32.58
CA THR A 262 6.57 10.25 33.49
C THR A 262 6.49 11.64 32.86
N LEU A 263 6.25 11.71 31.54
CA LEU A 263 6.18 12.94 30.79
C LEU A 263 4.75 13.47 30.73
N SER A 264 4.62 14.80 30.67
CA SER A 264 3.35 15.43 30.29
C SER A 264 2.91 14.96 28.90
N PRO A 265 1.61 14.67 28.69
CA PRO A 265 1.04 14.27 27.40
C PRO A 265 1.55 15.10 26.22
N ASP A 266 1.66 16.41 26.41
CA ASP A 266 2.03 17.36 25.36
C ASP A 266 3.50 17.33 24.93
N VAL A 267 4.37 16.57 25.61
CA VAL A 267 5.81 16.53 25.29
C VAL A 267 6.05 15.93 23.90
N TRP A 268 6.70 16.67 23.02
CA TRP A 268 7.09 16.22 21.68
C TRP A 268 8.18 15.15 21.76
N LEU A 269 7.88 13.95 21.27
CA LEU A 269 8.81 12.82 21.22
C LEU A 269 9.45 12.65 19.85
N VAL A 270 8.65 12.80 18.78
CA VAL A 270 9.09 12.65 17.39
C VAL A 270 8.66 13.88 16.61
N ILE A 271 9.59 14.50 15.89
CA ILE A 271 9.31 15.71 15.10
C ILE A 271 9.73 15.45 13.65
N PHE A 272 8.78 15.51 12.73
CA PHE A 272 9.07 15.49 11.30
C PHE A 272 9.75 16.79 10.89
N SER A 273 10.99 16.69 10.43
CA SER A 273 11.84 17.80 10.05
C SER A 273 12.72 17.34 8.91
N PRO A 274 12.26 17.36 7.65
CA PRO A 274 13.07 16.90 6.53
C PRO A 274 14.40 17.64 6.47
N LEU A 275 15.48 16.90 6.22
CA LEU A 275 16.77 17.54 5.99
C LEU A 275 16.74 18.30 4.67
N PRO A 276 17.34 19.50 4.59
CA PRO A 276 17.61 20.15 3.31
C PRO A 276 18.76 19.39 2.62
N ILE A 277 18.46 18.22 2.05
CA ILE A 277 19.44 17.45 1.32
C ILE A 277 19.62 18.12 -0.07
N GLY A 278 20.83 18.61 -0.33
CA GLY A 278 21.19 19.35 -1.55
C GLY A 278 21.58 20.81 -1.36
N GLY A 279 21.63 21.30 -0.11
CA GLY A 279 21.97 22.69 0.22
C GLY A 279 20.77 23.48 0.76
N PRO A 280 21.00 24.69 1.30
CA PRO A 280 20.04 25.39 2.18
C PRO A 280 18.73 25.88 1.54
N ALA A 281 18.36 25.50 0.30
CA ALA A 281 17.30 26.21 -0.43
C ALA A 281 16.27 25.39 -1.25
N SER A 282 16.40 24.07 -1.45
CA SER A 282 15.62 23.40 -2.51
C SER A 282 14.66 22.28 -2.11
N ALA A 283 14.63 21.81 -0.87
CA ALA A 283 13.50 21.01 -0.43
C ALA A 283 12.35 21.99 -0.12
N PRO A 284 11.22 21.98 -0.88
CA PRO A 284 10.07 22.78 -0.51
C PRO A 284 9.69 22.35 0.90
N TRP A 285 9.91 23.24 1.87
CA TRP A 285 9.49 22.99 3.23
C TRP A 285 8.03 22.56 3.17
N VAL A 286 7.75 21.39 3.71
CA VAL A 286 6.39 20.92 3.94
C VAL A 286 5.59 22.05 4.59
N THR A 287 4.37 22.24 4.09
CA THR A 287 3.46 23.28 4.55
C THR A 287 3.11 23.10 6.03
N ASN A 288 3.23 21.86 6.52
CA ASN A 288 2.98 21.45 7.88
C ASN A 288 4.18 20.69 8.46
N VAL A 289 4.36 20.80 9.78
CA VAL A 289 5.26 19.98 10.58
C VAL A 289 4.40 19.00 11.38
N TYR A 290 4.71 17.71 11.27
CA TYR A 290 4.04 16.65 12.02
C TYR A 290 4.84 16.36 13.30
N VAL A 291 4.14 16.29 14.43
CA VAL A 291 4.79 16.09 15.74
C VAL A 291 4.05 15.01 16.50
N GLY A 292 4.76 13.92 16.83
CA GLY A 292 4.29 12.91 17.75
C GLY A 292 4.53 13.30 19.21
N GLN A 293 3.48 13.23 20.02
CA GLN A 293 3.47 13.61 21.43
C GLN A 293 3.56 12.37 22.34
N ALA A 294 3.81 12.59 23.63
CA ALA A 294 4.01 11.52 24.61
C ALA A 294 2.75 10.70 24.90
N ASP A 295 1.57 11.25 24.60
CA ASP A 295 0.29 10.54 24.68
C ASP A 295 -0.01 9.63 23.48
N GLY A 296 0.91 9.57 22.50
CA GLY A 296 0.74 8.75 21.29
C GLY A 296 -0.03 9.44 20.17
N THR A 297 -0.43 10.70 20.33
CA THR A 297 -1.08 11.46 19.26
C THR A 297 -0.06 12.17 18.36
N VAL A 298 -0.43 12.37 17.09
CA VAL A 298 0.33 13.21 16.16
C VAL A 298 -0.46 14.48 15.86
N ILE A 299 0.14 15.64 16.15
CA ILE A 299 -0.42 16.94 15.82
C ILE A 299 0.20 17.49 14.52
N VAL A 300 -0.58 18.33 13.84
CA VAL A 300 -0.19 19.01 12.60
C VAL A 300 -0.01 20.49 12.90
N ILE A 301 1.21 20.99 12.73
CA ILE A 301 1.56 22.38 13.02
C ILE A 301 1.87 23.09 11.70
N PRO A 302 1.06 24.08 11.27
CA PRO A 302 1.38 24.86 10.08
C PRO A 302 2.75 25.52 10.21
N LYS A 303 3.53 25.54 9.12
CA LYS A 303 4.89 26.13 9.11
C LYS A 303 4.91 27.55 9.68
N ALA A 304 3.89 28.35 9.38
CA ALA A 304 3.76 29.73 9.85
C ALA A 304 3.61 29.84 11.39
N SER A 305 3.06 28.82 12.04
CA SER A 305 2.84 28.77 13.49
C SER A 305 3.93 27.98 14.24
N PHE A 306 4.86 27.36 13.51
CA PHE A 306 5.83 26.42 14.09
C PHE A 306 6.74 27.07 15.14
N GLN A 307 7.21 28.29 14.93
CA GLN A 307 8.08 28.98 15.90
C GLN A 307 7.35 29.24 17.23
N ASN A 308 6.09 29.67 17.18
CA ASN A 308 5.28 29.87 18.38
C ASN A 308 5.02 28.55 19.11
N ALA A 309 4.73 27.48 18.37
CA ALA A 309 4.56 26.15 18.95
C ALA A 309 5.85 25.63 19.60
N LEU A 310 7.01 25.86 18.97
CA LEU A 310 8.32 25.50 19.53
C LEU A 310 8.60 26.25 20.84
N GLN A 311 8.27 27.54 20.95
CA GLN A 311 8.36 28.31 22.20
C GLN A 311 7.42 27.76 23.28
N GLY A 312 6.17 27.44 22.93
CA GLY A 312 5.24 26.77 23.83
C GLY A 312 5.83 25.46 24.36
N GLN A 313 6.45 24.68 23.47
CA GLN A 313 7.10 23.43 23.83
C GLN A 313 8.31 23.63 24.76
N MET A 314 9.06 24.73 24.66
CA MET A 314 10.12 25.03 25.63
C MET A 314 9.57 25.19 27.06
N THR A 315 8.38 25.78 27.21
CA THR A 315 7.68 25.89 28.51
C THR A 315 7.28 24.51 29.03
N VAL A 316 6.67 23.68 28.19
CA VAL A 316 6.31 22.30 28.54
C VAL A 316 7.55 21.51 28.97
N ARG A 317 8.64 21.60 28.21
CA ARG A 317 9.91 20.93 28.52
C ARG A 317 10.51 21.40 29.85
N LYS A 318 10.51 22.71 30.12
CA LYS A 318 10.96 23.27 31.40
C LYS A 318 10.17 22.69 32.58
N ASN A 319 8.84 22.60 32.46
CA ASN A 319 7.97 22.03 33.51
C ASN A 319 8.22 20.53 33.74
N ASN A 320 8.76 19.82 32.74
CA ASN A 320 9.14 18.41 32.82
C ASN A 320 10.64 18.21 33.13
N ASN A 321 11.37 19.27 33.55
CA ASN A 321 12.81 19.24 33.80
C ASN A 321 13.66 18.77 32.60
N LEU A 322 13.17 18.98 31.37
CA LEU A 322 13.85 18.62 30.14
C LEU A 322 14.68 19.80 29.60
N PRO A 323 15.85 19.55 28.97
CA PRO A 323 16.61 20.60 28.29
C PRO A 323 15.79 21.26 27.16
N PRO A 324 15.92 22.58 26.93
CA PRO A 324 15.23 23.25 25.82
C PRO A 324 15.71 22.71 24.47
N LEU A 325 14.84 22.66 23.46
CA LEU A 325 15.23 22.25 22.12
C LEU A 325 15.98 23.39 21.41
N PRO A 326 17.17 23.15 20.84
CA PRO A 326 17.81 24.13 19.98
C PRO A 326 17.03 24.26 18.65
N PRO A 327 17.39 25.21 17.76
CA PRO A 327 16.82 25.26 16.43
C PRO A 327 16.91 23.89 15.74
N LEU A 328 15.80 23.38 15.21
CA LEU A 328 15.75 22.00 14.68
C LEU A 328 16.73 21.74 13.52
N SER A 329 17.10 22.81 12.79
CA SER A 329 18.12 22.78 11.75
C SER A 329 19.54 22.60 12.28
N SER A 330 19.80 22.84 13.57
CA SER A 330 21.09 22.59 14.21
C SER A 330 21.29 21.13 14.62
N ILE A 331 20.19 20.36 14.74
CA ILE A 331 20.22 18.95 15.08
C ILE A 331 20.44 18.16 13.79
N MET A 332 21.64 17.63 13.59
CA MET A 332 22.02 16.87 12.39
C MET A 332 22.33 15.41 12.76
N HIS A 333 22.45 14.52 11.76
CA HIS A 333 22.82 13.11 12.02
C HIS A 333 24.17 12.98 12.74
N ASN A 334 25.10 13.91 12.53
CA ASN A 334 26.43 13.94 13.15
C ASN A 334 26.58 14.98 14.28
N ALA A 335 25.53 15.72 14.60
CA ALA A 335 25.52 16.73 15.66
C ALA A 335 24.18 16.64 16.42
N PRO A 336 24.04 15.67 17.35
CA PRO A 336 22.87 15.60 18.21
C PRO A 336 22.82 16.81 19.15
N ALA A 337 21.63 17.14 19.66
CA ALA A 337 21.51 18.16 20.69
C ALA A 337 22.07 17.62 22.01
N VAL A 338 23.14 18.24 22.51
CA VAL A 338 23.77 17.93 23.79
C VAL A 338 23.47 19.04 24.79
N LYS A 339 23.24 18.69 26.06
CA LYS A 339 23.08 19.68 27.12
C LYS A 339 24.38 20.46 27.22
N SER A 340 24.37 21.76 26.91
CA SER A 340 25.58 22.58 27.09
C SER A 340 25.98 22.51 28.56
N SER A 341 27.22 22.13 28.82
CA SER A 341 27.78 22.10 30.17
C SER A 341 27.99 23.51 30.74
N GLU A 342 27.91 24.54 29.90
CA GLU A 342 28.00 25.95 30.31
C GLU A 342 26.61 26.58 30.43
N PRO A 343 26.29 27.22 31.57
CA PRO A 343 25.16 28.12 31.67
C PRO A 343 25.32 29.19 30.58
N ILE A 344 24.29 29.38 29.76
CA ILE A 344 24.21 30.56 28.90
C ILE A 344 24.13 31.74 29.87
N GLU A 345 25.25 32.44 30.10
CA GLU A 345 25.23 33.74 30.76
C GLU A 345 24.21 34.58 29.98
N ALA A 346 23.16 35.01 30.70
CA ALA A 346 22.14 35.87 30.13
C ALA A 346 22.86 37.07 29.52
N ILE A 347 22.78 37.20 28.21
CA ILE A 347 23.15 38.44 27.54
C ILE A 347 22.07 39.42 27.99
N ASP A 348 22.40 40.25 28.99
CA ASP A 348 21.57 41.39 29.39
C ASP A 348 21.34 42.25 28.15
N GLU A 349 20.09 42.32 27.69
CA GLU A 349 19.59 43.31 26.73
C GLU A 349 19.31 44.65 27.43
#